data_AF-A0A350EPN6-F1
#
_entry.id   AF-A0A350EPN6-F1
#
_cell.length_a   1.000
_cell.length_b   1.000
_cell.length_c   1.000
_cell.angle_alpha   90.00
_cell.angle_beta   90.00
_cell.angle_gamma   90.00
#
_symmetry.space_group_name_H-M   'P 1'
#
loop_
_entity.id
_entity.type
_entity.pdbx_description
1 polymer ?
#
loop_
_entity_poly.entity_id
_entity_poly.type
_entity_poly.pdbx_seq_one_letter_code
_entity_poly.pdbx_strand_id
1 'polypeptide(L)' 'MMAQYRQIKGGLPKDAILLFRLGDFYEMFLEDAQVAAGILNVALTKRGDMPMCGI' A
#
# COMPACT_ATOMS: atom_id res chain seq x y z
N MET A 1 11.19 -7.06 -1.78
CA MET A 1 9.93 -6.62 -1.15
C MET A 1 8.94 -6.04 -2.15
N MET A 2 9.25 -4.91 -2.84
CA MET A 2 8.34 -4.34 -3.85
C MET A 2 8.05 -5.26 -5.05
N ALA A 3 8.99 -6.12 -5.43
CA ALA A 3 8.75 -7.13 -6.46
C ALA A 3 7.64 -8.12 -6.06
N GLN A 4 7.63 -8.56 -4.80
CA GLN A 4 6.62 -9.47 -4.26
C GLN A 4 5.27 -8.76 -4.12
N TYR A 5 5.26 -7.50 -3.67
CA TYR A 5 4.06 -6.67 -3.62
C TYR A 5 3.40 -6.56 -5.01
N ARG A 6 4.18 -6.22 -6.04
CA ARG A 6 3.68 -6.13 -7.43
C ARG A 6 3.22 -7.48 -7.98
N GLN A 7 3.92 -8.57 -7.65
CA GLN A 7 3.53 -9.91 -8.09
C GLN A 7 2.18 -10.32 -7.51
N ILE A 8 1.96 -10.10 -6.21
CA ILE A 8 0.68 -10.41 -5.54
C ILE A 8 -0.42 -9.48 -6.08
N LYS A 9 -0.12 -8.17 -6.19
CA LYS A 9 -1.06 -7.19 -6.72
C LYS A 9 -1.49 -7.50 -8.16
N GLY A 10 -0.59 -8.03 -8.99
CA GLY A 10 -0.90 -8.45 -10.36
C GLY A 10 -1.92 -9.59 -10.45
N GLY A 11 -2.11 -10.37 -9.38
CA GLY A 11 -3.15 -11.40 -9.29
C GLY A 11 -4.47 -10.92 -8.67
N LEU A 12 -4.54 -9.67 -8.21
CA LEU A 12 -5.73 -9.09 -7.58
C LEU A 12 -6.56 -8.28 -8.59
N PRO A 13 -7.86 -8.09 -8.32
CA PRO A 13 -8.68 -7.13 -9.07
C PRO A 13 -8.05 -5.74 -9.05
N LYS A 14 -8.24 -4.97 -10.13
CA LYS A 14 -7.67 -3.61 -10.25
C LYS A 14 -8.08 -2.69 -9.10
N ASP A 15 -9.28 -2.88 -8.58
CA ASP A 15 -9.87 -2.04 -7.54
C ASP A 15 -9.56 -2.53 -6.11
N ALA A 16 -8.84 -3.65 -5.96
CA ALA A 16 -8.56 -4.24 -4.66
C ALA A 16 -7.29 -3.63 -4.05
N ILE A 17 -7.37 -3.07 -2.84
CA ILE A 17 -6.22 -2.51 -2.12
C ILE A 17 -5.45 -3.64 -1.43
N LEU A 18 -4.14 -3.74 -1.69
CA LEU A 18 -3.29 -4.75 -1.06
C LEU A 18 -2.66 -4.21 0.22
N LEU A 19 -3.13 -4.72 1.36
CA LEU A 19 -2.50 -4.50 2.68
C LEU A 19 -1.30 -5.44 2.82
N PHE A 20 -0.09 -4.91 2.67
CA PHE A 20 1.13 -5.70 2.77
C PHE A 20 1.65 -5.70 4.21
N ARG A 21 1.63 -6.86 4.86
CA ARG A 21 2.11 -6.99 6.24
C ARG A 21 3.63 -6.85 6.31
N LEU A 22 4.08 -5.93 7.14
CA LEU A 22 5.48 -5.67 7.47
C LEU A 22 5.65 -5.67 8.99
N GLY A 23 6.01 -6.83 9.53
CA GLY A 23 6.09 -7.02 10.98
C GLY A 23 4.72 -6.87 11.64
N ASP A 24 4.59 -5.83 12.46
CA ASP A 24 3.37 -5.51 13.24
C ASP A 24 2.42 -4.55 12.50
N PHE A 25 2.86 -3.94 11.39
CA PHE A 25 2.07 -2.97 10.63
C PHE A 25 1.62 -3.54 9.29
N TYR A 26 0.53 -2.99 8.76
CA TYR A 26 0.12 -3.19 7.37
C TYR A 26 0.44 -1.94 6.56
N GLU A 27 1.35 -2.07 5.61
CA GLU A 27 1.74 -1.00 4.71
C GLU A 27 1.12 -1.17 3.32
N MET A 28 0.71 -0.06 2.75
CA MET A 28 0.21 0.09 1.40
C MET A 28 1.12 1.04 0.64
N PHE A 29 1.30 0.81 -0.66
CA PHE A 29 2.30 1.52 -1.47
C PHE A 29 1.69 2.07 -2.76
N LEU A 30 2.33 3.09 -3.35
CA LEU A 30 1.98 3.65 -4.65
C LEU A 30 0.55 4.24 -4.67
N GLU A 31 -0.30 3.75 -5.57
CA GLU A 31 -1.68 4.21 -5.74
C GLU A 31 -2.58 3.70 -4.61
N ASP A 32 -2.34 2.47 -4.14
CA ASP A 32 -3.05 1.89 -3.00
C ASP A 32 -2.88 2.77 -1.76
N ALA A 33 -1.68 3.32 -1.56
CA ALA A 33 -1.43 4.25 -0.46
C ALA A 33 -2.26 5.54 -0.58
N GLN A 34 -2.35 6.12 -1.78
CA GLN A 34 -3.08 7.37 -2.02
C GLN A 34 -4.59 7.18 -1.80
N VAL A 35 -5.13 6.06 -2.31
CA VAL A 35 -6.54 5.72 -2.17
C VAL A 35 -6.86 5.35 -0.72
N ALA A 36 -6.06 4.47 -0.12
CA ALA A 36 -6.30 3.98 1.23
C ALA A 36 -6.12 5.08 2.29
N ALA A 37 -5.18 6.01 2.12
CA ALA A 37 -4.99 7.10 3.07
C ALA A 37 -6.27 7.94 3.25
N GLY A 38 -6.98 8.23 2.16
CA GLY A 38 -8.27 8.94 2.20
C GLY A 38 -9.39 8.08 2.79
N ILE A 39 -9.48 6.80 2.42
CA ILE A 39 -10.54 5.89 2.88
C ILE A 39 -10.41 5.57 4.37
N LEU A 40 -9.19 5.27 4.81
CA LEU A 40 -8.89 4.86 6.18
C LEU A 40 -8.61 6.06 7.10
N ASN A 41 -8.57 7.27 6.54
CA ASN A 41 -8.23 8.51 7.23
C ASN A 41 -6.88 8.41 7.98
N VAL A 42 -5.87 7.87 7.30
CA VAL A 42 -4.50 7.71 7.83
C VAL A 42 -3.54 8.66 7.13
N ALA A 43 -2.42 8.95 7.79
CA ALA A 43 -1.40 9.83 7.22
C ALA A 43 -0.76 9.20 5.97
N LEU A 44 -0.88 9.89 4.83
CA LEU A 44 -0.11 9.57 3.64
C LEU A 44 1.32 10.05 3.82
N THR A 45 2.26 9.12 3.87
CA THR A 45 3.70 9.40 3.96
C THR A 45 4.40 9.01 2.66
N LYS A 46 5.70 9.25 2.57
CA LYS A 46 6.51 8.82 1.42
C LYS A 46 7.89 8.36 1.87
N ARG A 47 8.39 7.31 1.24
CA ARG A 47 9.76 6.80 1.43
C ARG A 47 10.52 6.99 0.13
N GLY A 48 11.42 7.99 0.13
CA GLY A 48 12.00 8.50 -1.12
C GLY A 48 10.90 9.12 -1.99
N ASP A 49 10.78 8.65 -3.23
CA ASP A 49 9.73 9.05 -4.17
C ASP A 49 8.50 8.14 -4.17
N MET A 50 8.42 7.16 -3.26
CA MET A 50 7.28 6.22 -3.21
C MET A 50 6.27 6.63 -2.13
N PRO A 51 5.01 6.94 -2.49
CA PRO A 51 3.95 7.16 -1.52
C PRO A 51 3.63 5.87 -0.76
N MET A 52 3.39 5.99 0.54
CA MET A 52 3.05 4.88 1.42
C MET A 52 2.15 5.33 2.58
N CYS A 53 1.27 4.45 3.02
CA CYS A 53 0.50 4.65 4.25
C CYS A 53 0.38 3.31 4.97
N GLY A 54 0.14 3.34 6.28
CA GLY A 54 -0.01 2.11 7.04
C GLY A 54 -0.87 2.26 8.30
N ILE A 55 -1.30 1.11 8.80
CA ILE A 55 -2.05 0.93 10.06
C ILE A 55 -1.33 -0.08 10.95
#